data_AF-A0A818WXQ1-F1
#
_entry.id   AF-A0A818WXQ1-F1
#
_cell.length_a   1.000
_cell.length_b   1.000
_cell.length_c   1.000
_cell.angle_alpha   90.00
_cell.angle_beta   90.00
_cell.angle_gamma   90.00
#
_symmetry.space_group_name_H-M   'P 1'
#
loop_
_entity.id
_entity.type
_entity.pdbx_description
1 polymer ?
#
loop_
_entity_poly.entity_id
_entity_poly.type
_entity_poly.pdbx_seq_one_letter_code
_entity_poly.pdbx_strand_id
1 'polypeptide(L)'
;MSSQNNLEVHQIATQKDLDEYMNSSSIINKLLLVHVELEEIPVCKTVNEALLAISRNEEFHQQLALCRLNADHFSDFLTLQNVNAVPTVLFYYHTKLIDRVDGFNQSDLLKKIQYHINKIGLTPITTETKSNTDINVENRIKNLLKSSQVILFMKGTPTDPQCGFSRQACHILDEYKIKYNYFDVLSDQNLREQLKIYSNWNTYPQLYINGELIGGLDIMKQMIENGEFQSKFQQQLKTNGKDQNMKKYLENLINQAPLMLFIKGTSETPKCGFTKELINLLNQANIKNYKTFDILQDENVRQKLKEYSSWQTYPQIYVNGQFIGGLDILKQMNEEGTLVQTLTGNQGVAV
;
A
#
# COMPACT_ATOMS: atom_id res chain seq x y z
N MET A 1 -33.39 20.74 7.40
CA MET A 1 -33.73 19.30 7.50
C MET A 1 -32.93 18.59 6.44
N SER A 2 -31.78 18.08 6.83
CA SER A 2 -30.77 17.47 5.95
C SER A 2 -31.20 16.04 5.59
N SER A 3 -31.39 15.83 4.30
CA SER A 3 -31.73 14.56 3.67
C SER A 3 -30.66 13.50 3.97
N GLN A 4 -31.07 12.41 4.61
CA GLN A 4 -30.26 11.20 4.73
C GLN A 4 -30.08 10.60 3.32
N ASN A 5 -28.87 10.66 2.76
CA ASN A 5 -28.52 9.88 1.58
C ASN A 5 -28.36 8.41 2.00
N ASN A 6 -29.40 7.61 1.79
CA ASN A 6 -29.32 6.15 1.86
C ASN A 6 -28.39 5.65 0.75
N LEU A 7 -27.28 4.99 1.10
CA LEU A 7 -26.56 4.13 0.16
C LEU A 7 -27.42 2.90 -0.15
N GLU A 8 -28.09 2.88 -1.30
CA GLU A 8 -28.85 1.73 -1.80
C GLU A 8 -27.96 0.82 -2.65
N VAL A 9 -28.09 -0.50 -2.44
CA VAL A 9 -27.47 -1.51 -3.31
C VAL A 9 -28.34 -1.66 -4.55
N HIS A 10 -27.78 -1.41 -5.73
CA HIS A 10 -28.55 -1.46 -6.97
C HIS A 10 -28.79 -2.90 -7.43
N GLN A 11 -30.05 -3.31 -7.53
CA GLN A 11 -30.42 -4.56 -8.19
C GLN A 11 -30.42 -4.34 -9.70
N ILE A 12 -29.68 -5.17 -10.45
CA ILE A 12 -29.61 -5.09 -11.91
C ILE A 12 -30.42 -6.26 -12.49
N ALA A 13 -31.34 -5.95 -13.40
CA ALA A 13 -32.26 -6.94 -13.97
C ALA A 13 -31.78 -7.50 -15.31
N THR A 14 -31.06 -6.71 -16.11
CA THR A 14 -30.62 -7.10 -17.46
C THR A 14 -29.16 -6.75 -17.75
N GLN A 15 -28.56 -7.37 -18.77
CA GLN A 15 -27.21 -7.03 -19.25
C GLN A 15 -27.12 -5.56 -19.67
N LYS A 16 -28.17 -5.02 -20.29
CA LYS A 16 -28.21 -3.61 -20.69
C LYS A 16 -28.14 -2.69 -19.47
N ASP A 17 -28.86 -3.02 -18.39
CA ASP A 17 -28.82 -2.25 -17.14
C ASP A 17 -27.43 -2.32 -16.50
N LEU A 18 -26.75 -3.47 -16.60
CA LEU A 18 -25.38 -3.64 -16.11
C LEU A 18 -24.41 -2.73 -16.90
N ASP A 19 -24.51 -2.73 -18.23
CA ASP A 19 -23.67 -1.92 -19.09
C ASP A 19 -23.92 -0.42 -18.86
N GLU A 20 -25.18 0.01 -18.73
CA GLU A 20 -25.54 1.39 -18.38
C GLU A 20 -25.01 1.79 -17.00
N TYR A 21 -25.14 0.90 -16.02
CA TYR A 21 -24.61 1.13 -14.67
C TYR A 21 -23.08 1.21 -14.66
N MET A 22 -22.40 0.30 -15.36
CA MET A 22 -20.93 0.28 -15.47
C MET A 22 -20.35 1.54 -16.13
N ASN A 23 -21.11 2.16 -17.05
CA ASN A 23 -20.73 3.39 -17.73
C ASN A 23 -21.28 4.66 -17.06
N SER A 24 -22.00 4.53 -15.94
CA SER A 24 -22.60 5.67 -15.25
C SER A 24 -21.55 6.52 -14.55
N SER A 25 -21.76 7.84 -14.57
CA SER A 25 -20.88 8.80 -13.89
C SER A 25 -20.83 8.62 -12.37
N SER A 26 -21.82 7.92 -11.79
CA SER A 26 -21.92 7.66 -10.35
C SER A 26 -20.92 6.61 -9.85
N ILE A 27 -20.31 5.82 -10.73
CA ILE A 27 -19.34 4.77 -10.37
C ILE A 27 -17.95 4.93 -11.00
N ILE A 28 -17.76 5.93 -11.87
CA ILE A 28 -16.54 6.09 -12.70
C ILE A 28 -15.23 6.16 -11.87
N ASN A 29 -15.31 6.66 -10.64
CA ASN A 29 -14.19 6.77 -9.70
C ASN A 29 -14.43 5.93 -8.43
N LYS A 30 -15.14 4.82 -8.55
CA LYS A 30 -15.40 3.89 -7.45
C LYS A 30 -14.94 2.49 -7.82
N LEU A 31 -14.56 1.72 -6.80
CA LEU A 31 -14.44 0.28 -6.92
C LEU A 31 -15.86 -0.29 -6.93
N LEU A 32 -16.27 -0.86 -8.06
CA LEU A 32 -17.57 -1.50 -8.20
C LEU A 32 -17.46 -2.94 -7.73
N LEU A 33 -18.25 -3.30 -6.71
CA LEU A 33 -18.45 -4.68 -6.28
C LEU A 33 -19.77 -5.18 -6.86
N VAL A 34 -19.67 -6.21 -7.69
CA VAL A 34 -20.81 -6.88 -8.31
C VAL A 34 -21.02 -8.20 -7.58
N HIS A 35 -22.06 -8.27 -6.75
CA HIS A 35 -22.42 -9.50 -6.06
C HIS A 35 -23.32 -10.35 -6.96
N VAL A 36 -22.79 -11.49 -7.38
CA VAL A 36 -23.51 -12.53 -8.11
C VAL A 36 -24.14 -13.48 -7.09
N GLU A 37 -25.46 -13.57 -7.11
CA GLU A 37 -26.25 -14.26 -6.09
C GLU A 37 -27.38 -15.12 -6.68
N LEU A 38 -27.91 -16.00 -5.83
CA LEU A 38 -29.19 -16.67 -6.02
C LEU A 38 -30.01 -16.51 -4.74
N GLU A 39 -31.28 -16.13 -4.85
CA GLU A 39 -32.15 -15.80 -3.71
C GLU A 39 -32.38 -16.98 -2.77
N GLU A 40 -32.33 -18.20 -3.32
CA GLU A 40 -32.48 -19.48 -2.64
C GLU A 40 -31.27 -19.83 -1.73
N ILE A 41 -30.12 -19.16 -1.89
CA ILE A 41 -28.89 -19.51 -1.17
C ILE A 41 -28.71 -18.61 0.06
N PRO A 42 -28.78 -19.16 1.30
CA PRO A 42 -28.71 -18.35 2.53
C PRO A 42 -27.42 -17.54 2.67
N VAL A 43 -26.29 -18.10 2.23
CA VAL A 43 -24.97 -17.44 2.31
C VAL A 43 -24.93 -16.16 1.48
N CYS A 44 -25.71 -16.05 0.38
CA CYS A 44 -25.81 -14.82 -0.41
C CYS A 44 -26.42 -13.67 0.42
N LYS A 45 -27.36 -13.96 1.33
CA LYS A 45 -27.93 -12.94 2.23
C LYS A 45 -26.87 -12.41 3.20
N THR A 46 -26.02 -13.29 3.73
CA THR A 46 -24.90 -12.90 4.59
C THR A 46 -23.88 -12.02 3.85
N VAL A 47 -23.60 -12.33 2.58
CA VAL A 47 -22.71 -11.49 1.74
C VAL A 47 -23.34 -10.11 1.52
N ASN A 48 -24.64 -10.03 1.26
CA ASN A 48 -25.36 -8.77 1.12
C ASN A 48 -25.27 -7.90 2.38
N GLU A 49 -25.50 -8.48 3.56
CA GLU A 49 -25.35 -7.79 4.85
C GLU A 49 -23.91 -7.29 5.07
N ALA A 50 -22.92 -8.11 4.74
CA ALA A 50 -21.51 -7.74 4.84
C ALA A 50 -21.16 -6.57 3.90
N LEU A 51 -21.58 -6.62 2.63
CA LEU A 51 -21.35 -5.55 1.66
C LEU A 51 -22.05 -4.25 2.07
N LEU A 52 -23.27 -4.33 2.60
CA LEU A 52 -24.00 -3.19 3.16
C LEU A 52 -23.30 -2.58 4.37
N ALA A 53 -22.76 -3.40 5.27
CA ALA A 53 -22.01 -2.91 6.42
C ALA A 53 -20.70 -2.22 5.97
N ILE A 54 -20.01 -2.78 4.98
CA ILE A 54 -18.76 -2.23 4.44
C ILE A 54 -19.01 -0.91 3.70
N SER A 55 -20.07 -0.80 2.90
CA SER A 55 -20.37 0.45 2.19
C SER A 55 -20.85 1.58 3.09
N ARG A 56 -21.28 1.28 4.32
CA ARG A 56 -21.61 2.29 5.34
C ARG A 56 -20.43 2.69 6.20
N ASN A 57 -19.29 2.02 6.07
CA ASN A 57 -18.08 2.35 6.82
C ASN A 57 -17.52 3.69 6.33
N GLU A 58 -17.21 4.60 7.26
CA GLU A 58 -16.64 5.92 6.96
C GLU A 58 -15.37 5.84 6.08
N GLU A 59 -14.59 4.76 6.23
CA GLU A 59 -13.36 4.50 5.47
C GLU A 59 -13.63 4.25 3.97
N PHE A 60 -14.75 3.62 3.61
CA PHE A 60 -14.98 3.10 2.25
C PHE A 60 -16.21 3.68 1.53
N HIS A 61 -17.13 4.33 2.25
CA HIS A 61 -18.46 4.68 1.72
C HIS A 61 -18.46 5.57 0.47
N GLN A 62 -17.43 6.41 0.28
CA GLN A 62 -17.34 7.29 -0.90
C GLN A 62 -16.67 6.61 -2.10
N GLN A 63 -16.00 5.49 -1.88
CA GLN A 63 -15.10 4.84 -2.85
C GLN A 63 -15.68 3.53 -3.39
N LEU A 64 -16.78 3.03 -2.82
CA LEU A 64 -17.45 1.80 -3.23
C LEU A 64 -18.76 2.07 -3.96
N ALA A 65 -18.97 1.33 -5.04
CA ALA A 65 -20.27 1.14 -5.67
C ALA A 65 -20.66 -0.33 -5.51
N LEU A 66 -21.94 -0.60 -5.29
CA LEU A 66 -22.45 -1.96 -5.08
C LEU A 66 -23.63 -2.22 -6.03
N CYS A 67 -23.57 -3.33 -6.75
CA CYS A 67 -24.74 -3.87 -7.42
C CYS A 67 -24.87 -5.39 -7.25
N ARG A 68 -26.08 -5.89 -7.47
CA ARG A 68 -26.44 -7.30 -7.35
C ARG A 68 -26.94 -7.83 -8.67
N LEU A 69 -26.46 -9.02 -9.04
CA LEU A 69 -26.89 -9.78 -10.22
C LEU A 69 -27.47 -11.12 -9.77
N ASN A 70 -28.65 -11.47 -10.26
CA ASN A 70 -29.16 -12.82 -10.11
C ASN A 70 -28.49 -13.73 -11.16
N ALA A 71 -27.80 -14.78 -10.72
CA ALA A 71 -27.03 -15.64 -11.62
C ALA A 71 -27.86 -16.29 -12.74
N ASP A 72 -29.16 -16.55 -12.52
CA ASP A 72 -30.05 -17.15 -13.51
C ASP A 72 -30.31 -16.24 -14.71
N HIS A 73 -30.14 -14.93 -14.56
CA HIS A 73 -30.42 -13.94 -15.60
C HIS A 73 -29.17 -13.47 -16.35
N PHE A 74 -27.97 -13.88 -15.91
CA PHE A 74 -26.68 -13.37 -16.42
C PHE A 74 -25.72 -14.48 -16.88
N SER A 75 -26.24 -15.64 -17.31
CA SER A 75 -25.45 -16.83 -17.68
C SER A 75 -24.31 -16.56 -18.67
N ASP A 76 -24.57 -15.80 -19.74
CA ASP A 76 -23.57 -15.46 -20.76
C ASP A 76 -22.45 -14.58 -20.19
N PHE A 77 -22.83 -13.57 -19.40
CA PHE A 77 -21.88 -12.69 -18.71
C PHE A 77 -21.02 -13.48 -17.73
N LEU A 78 -21.61 -14.34 -16.91
CA LEU A 78 -20.90 -15.15 -15.94
C LEU A 78 -19.93 -16.14 -16.60
N THR A 79 -20.33 -16.73 -17.73
CA THR A 79 -19.46 -17.59 -18.54
C THR A 79 -18.24 -16.82 -19.04
N LEU A 80 -18.43 -15.62 -19.59
CA LEU A 80 -17.33 -14.76 -20.04
C LEU A 80 -16.37 -14.38 -18.89
N GLN A 81 -16.91 -14.17 -17.69
CA GLN A 81 -16.12 -13.88 -16.51
C GLN A 81 -15.55 -15.14 -15.83
N ASN A 82 -15.80 -16.35 -16.32
CA ASN A 82 -15.44 -17.62 -15.67
C ASN A 82 -15.98 -17.74 -14.22
N VAL A 83 -17.21 -17.32 -13.98
CA VAL A 83 -17.88 -17.47 -12.66
C VAL A 83 -18.68 -18.77 -12.66
N ASN A 84 -18.25 -19.72 -11.85
CA ASN A 84 -18.80 -21.08 -11.84
C ASN A 84 -19.60 -21.41 -10.56
N ALA A 85 -19.65 -20.49 -9.60
CA ALA A 85 -20.33 -20.68 -8.33
C ALA A 85 -20.87 -19.34 -7.80
N VAL A 86 -21.89 -19.44 -6.94
CA VAL A 86 -22.40 -18.32 -6.14
C VAL A 86 -22.31 -18.66 -4.65
N PRO A 87 -22.20 -17.68 -3.75
CA PRO A 87 -22.02 -16.26 -4.03
C PRO A 87 -20.64 -15.97 -4.63
N THR A 88 -20.55 -15.02 -5.55
CA THR A 88 -19.27 -14.51 -6.04
C THR A 88 -19.32 -12.99 -6.07
N VAL A 89 -18.28 -12.34 -5.56
CA VAL A 89 -18.14 -10.88 -5.62
C VAL A 89 -17.06 -10.53 -6.63
N LEU A 90 -17.46 -9.91 -7.73
CA LEU A 90 -16.55 -9.43 -8.76
C LEU A 90 -16.13 -7.97 -8.48
N PHE A 91 -14.86 -7.67 -8.71
CA PHE A 91 -14.28 -6.36 -8.49
C PHE A 91 -14.02 -5.72 -9.84
N TYR A 92 -14.70 -4.61 -10.11
CA TYR A 92 -14.51 -3.81 -11.31
C TYR A 92 -13.93 -2.45 -10.96
N TYR A 93 -13.01 -2.00 -11.80
CA TYR A 93 -12.61 -0.60 -11.85
C TYR A 93 -12.77 -0.11 -13.29
N HIS A 94 -13.60 0.92 -13.47
CA HIS A 94 -14.22 1.22 -14.76
C HIS A 94 -14.94 -0.03 -15.29
N THR A 95 -14.69 -0.42 -16.54
CA THR A 95 -15.28 -1.60 -17.19
C THR A 95 -14.39 -2.85 -17.10
N LYS A 96 -13.25 -2.76 -16.39
CA LYS A 96 -12.28 -3.86 -16.30
C LYS A 96 -12.49 -4.67 -15.03
N LEU A 97 -12.66 -5.98 -15.18
CA LEU A 97 -12.57 -6.93 -14.07
C LEU A 97 -11.12 -6.97 -13.57
N ILE A 98 -10.91 -6.67 -12.29
CA ILE A 98 -9.58 -6.57 -11.68
C ILE A 98 -9.33 -7.60 -10.58
N ASP A 99 -10.38 -8.16 -9.98
CA ASP A 99 -10.30 -9.23 -8.97
C ASP A 99 -11.67 -9.90 -8.77
N ARG A 100 -11.72 -10.96 -7.97
CA ARG A 100 -12.93 -11.61 -7.49
C ARG A 100 -12.73 -12.26 -6.13
N VAL A 101 -13.85 -12.53 -5.45
CA VAL A 101 -13.94 -13.44 -4.31
C VAL A 101 -15.01 -14.47 -4.64
N ASP A 102 -14.60 -15.72 -4.83
CA ASP A 102 -15.51 -16.85 -5.02
C ASP A 102 -15.92 -17.39 -3.64
N GLY A 103 -17.23 -17.54 -3.42
CA GLY A 103 -17.80 -17.88 -2.12
C GLY A 103 -17.87 -16.69 -1.14
N PHE A 104 -18.00 -16.99 0.15
CA PHE A 104 -18.04 -15.97 1.20
C PHE A 104 -16.85 -16.12 2.16
N ASN A 105 -15.91 -15.18 2.06
CA ASN A 105 -14.85 -14.98 3.04
C ASN A 105 -14.73 -13.48 3.33
N GLN A 106 -15.28 -13.05 4.48
CA GLN A 106 -15.30 -11.63 4.85
C GLN A 106 -13.90 -11.03 5.00
N SER A 107 -12.93 -11.82 5.50
CA SER A 107 -11.55 -11.34 5.66
C SER A 107 -10.87 -11.11 4.32
N ASP A 108 -11.04 -12.05 3.38
CA ASP A 108 -10.49 -11.93 2.03
C ASP A 108 -11.16 -10.77 1.25
N LEU A 109 -12.49 -10.67 1.35
CA LEU A 109 -13.26 -9.55 0.80
C LEU A 109 -12.74 -8.20 1.29
N LEU A 110 -12.56 -8.02 2.61
CA LEU A 110 -12.03 -6.79 3.19
C LEU A 110 -10.59 -6.49 2.75
N LYS A 111 -9.71 -7.50 2.77
CA LYS A 111 -8.31 -7.35 2.35
C LYS A 111 -8.21 -6.95 0.89
N LYS A 112 -8.99 -7.56 0.00
CA LYS A 112 -9.04 -7.22 -1.42
C LYS A 112 -9.63 -5.83 -1.64
N ILE A 113 -10.68 -5.45 -0.92
CA ILE A 113 -11.23 -4.09 -0.95
C ILE A 113 -10.15 -3.07 -0.56
N GLN A 114 -9.50 -3.25 0.58
CA GLN A 114 -8.42 -2.36 1.05
C GLN A 114 -7.25 -2.32 0.06
N TYR A 115 -6.82 -3.49 -0.42
CA TYR A 115 -5.74 -3.59 -1.39
C TYR A 115 -6.05 -2.84 -2.68
N HIS A 116 -7.23 -3.05 -3.26
CA HIS A 116 -7.61 -2.39 -4.52
C HIS A 116 -7.91 -0.92 -4.33
N ILE A 117 -8.55 -0.51 -3.23
CA ILE A 117 -8.70 0.91 -2.89
C ILE A 117 -7.33 1.61 -2.82
N ASN A 118 -6.37 1.01 -2.10
CA ASN A 118 -5.03 1.57 -1.95
C ASN A 118 -4.21 1.51 -3.26
N LYS A 119 -4.34 0.43 -4.04
CA LYS A 119 -3.58 0.19 -5.28
C LYS A 119 -4.11 0.97 -6.48
N ILE A 120 -5.43 1.08 -6.60
CA ILE A 120 -6.10 1.91 -7.61
C ILE A 120 -5.86 3.40 -7.29
N GLY A 121 -5.55 3.73 -6.03
CA GLY A 121 -5.43 5.11 -5.59
C GLY A 121 -6.80 5.76 -5.42
N LEU A 122 -7.79 5.00 -4.95
CA LEU A 122 -9.04 5.53 -4.44
C LEU A 122 -8.77 6.19 -3.08
N THR A 123 -8.06 7.32 -3.07
CA THR A 123 -8.16 8.28 -1.97
C THR A 123 -9.55 8.93 -2.04
N PRO A 124 -10.19 9.31 -0.92
CA PRO A 124 -11.45 10.04 -0.96
C PRO A 124 -11.23 11.30 -1.81
N ILE A 125 -11.88 11.36 -2.96
CA ILE A 125 -12.05 12.62 -3.68
C ILE A 125 -13.13 13.35 -2.89
N THR A 126 -12.73 14.11 -1.88
CA THR A 126 -13.38 15.40 -1.75
C THR A 126 -13.10 16.15 -3.04
N THR A 127 -14.20 16.32 -3.75
CA THR A 127 -14.54 17.36 -4.71
C THR A 127 -13.94 17.28 -6.10
N GLU A 128 -14.84 17.41 -7.09
CA GLU A 128 -14.66 18.30 -8.24
C GLU A 128 -13.20 18.47 -8.69
N THR A 129 -12.85 17.83 -9.81
CA THR A 129 -11.79 18.33 -10.69
C THR A 129 -10.44 18.58 -9.99
N LYS A 130 -9.57 17.55 -9.86
CA LYS A 130 -8.12 17.84 -9.67
C LYS A 130 -7.59 18.49 -10.94
N SER A 131 -7.67 19.81 -10.96
CA SER A 131 -7.01 20.62 -11.97
C SER A 131 -5.50 20.39 -11.91
N ASN A 132 -4.79 20.81 -12.96
CA ASN A 132 -3.34 20.72 -13.12
C ASN A 132 -2.50 21.29 -11.93
N THR A 133 -3.16 21.88 -10.91
CA THR A 133 -2.58 22.49 -9.73
C THR A 133 -2.25 21.52 -8.59
N ASP A 134 -2.96 20.40 -8.41
CA ASP A 134 -2.75 19.55 -7.21
C ASP A 134 -1.59 18.56 -7.38
N ILE A 135 -1.42 18.01 -8.60
CA ILE A 135 -0.19 17.30 -9.01
C ILE A 135 1.02 18.26 -8.90
N ASN A 136 0.80 19.55 -9.12
CA ASN A 136 1.83 20.56 -8.96
C ASN A 136 2.19 20.77 -7.47
N VAL A 137 1.23 20.76 -6.54
CA VAL A 137 1.49 20.98 -5.10
C VAL A 137 2.29 19.85 -4.46
N GLU A 138 1.99 18.57 -4.73
CA GLU A 138 2.81 17.47 -4.18
C GLU A 138 4.25 17.52 -4.70
N ASN A 139 4.43 17.83 -5.98
CA ASN A 139 5.75 18.05 -6.57
C ASN A 139 6.46 19.26 -5.93
N ARG A 140 5.73 20.34 -5.64
CA ARG A 140 6.26 21.50 -4.89
C ARG A 140 6.70 21.10 -3.49
N ILE A 141 5.92 20.28 -2.76
CA ILE A 141 6.31 19.75 -1.44
C ILE A 141 7.61 18.95 -1.55
N LYS A 142 7.69 17.99 -2.49
CA LYS A 142 8.90 17.20 -2.73
C LYS A 142 10.10 18.08 -3.09
N ASN A 143 9.91 19.13 -3.87
CA ASN A 143 10.96 20.08 -4.22
C ASN A 143 11.41 20.93 -3.03
N LEU A 144 10.49 21.38 -2.18
CA LEU A 144 10.83 22.10 -0.95
C LEU A 144 11.62 21.20 0.01
N LEU A 145 11.20 19.94 0.19
CA LEU A 145 11.91 18.96 1.01
C LEU A 145 13.32 18.64 0.48
N LYS A 146 13.53 18.72 -0.84
CA LYS A 146 14.85 18.56 -1.48
C LYS A 146 15.69 19.83 -1.49
N SER A 147 15.06 21.00 -1.33
CA SER A 147 15.73 22.30 -1.48
C SER A 147 16.79 22.58 -0.41
N SER A 148 16.67 21.91 0.74
CA SER A 148 17.59 22.12 1.87
C SER A 148 17.64 20.88 2.76
N GLN A 149 18.79 20.69 3.41
CA GLN A 149 19.02 19.56 4.29
C GLN A 149 18.12 19.59 5.53
N VAL A 150 17.78 20.78 6.01
CA VAL A 150 16.93 21.00 7.18
C VAL A 150 15.92 22.05 6.79
N ILE A 151 14.63 21.73 6.86
CA ILE A 151 13.56 22.66 6.54
C ILE A 151 12.49 22.67 7.63
N LEU A 152 12.05 23.87 8.02
CA LEU A 152 11.00 24.10 8.99
C LEU A 152 9.76 24.68 8.29
N PHE A 153 8.66 23.92 8.28
CA PHE A 153 7.36 24.44 7.88
C PHE A 153 6.70 25.08 9.09
N MET A 154 6.45 26.39 9.03
CA MET A 154 6.03 27.20 10.18
C MET A 154 4.97 28.23 9.79
N LYS A 155 4.31 28.82 10.79
CA LYS A 155 3.36 29.92 10.59
C LYS A 155 4.10 31.25 10.75
N GLY A 156 4.21 32.01 9.66
CA GLY A 156 5.05 33.20 9.56
C GLY A 156 6.49 32.86 9.18
N THR A 157 7.42 33.75 9.50
CA THR A 157 8.85 33.62 9.16
C THR A 157 9.70 33.52 10.44
N PRO A 158 10.97 33.08 10.36
CA PRO A 158 11.86 33.07 11.53
C PRO A 158 12.00 34.45 12.19
N THR A 159 12.03 35.51 11.38
CA THR A 159 12.12 36.90 11.86
C THR A 159 10.79 37.46 12.35
N ASP A 160 9.66 36.95 11.84
CA ASP A 160 8.32 37.35 12.23
C ASP A 160 7.37 36.14 12.35
N PRO A 161 7.46 35.35 13.45
CA PRO A 161 6.64 34.16 13.62
C PRO A 161 5.23 34.53 14.12
N GLN A 162 4.22 34.06 13.40
CA GLN A 162 2.81 34.37 13.65
C GLN A 162 2.11 33.35 14.57
N CYS A 163 2.87 32.44 15.18
CA CYS A 163 2.37 31.45 16.12
C CYS A 163 3.39 31.19 17.23
N GLY A 164 2.94 31.09 18.48
CA GLY A 164 3.83 30.83 19.64
C GLY A 164 4.61 29.52 19.52
N PHE A 165 4.01 28.48 18.93
CA PHE A 165 4.70 27.20 18.68
C PHE A 165 5.81 27.34 17.64
N SER A 166 5.54 28.08 16.56
CA SER A 166 6.54 28.38 15.52
C SER A 166 7.69 29.23 16.07
N ARG A 167 7.39 30.22 16.91
CA ARG A 167 8.40 31.04 17.60
C ARG A 167 9.33 30.20 18.46
N GLN A 168 8.77 29.26 19.24
CA GLN A 168 9.56 28.37 20.08
C GLN A 168 10.41 27.40 19.27
N ALA A 169 9.92 26.87 18.14
CA ALA A 169 10.71 26.00 17.28
C ALA A 169 11.90 26.73 16.66
N CYS A 170 11.72 27.97 16.20
CA CYS A 170 12.84 28.81 15.73
C CYS A 170 13.86 29.03 16.84
N HIS A 171 13.40 29.40 18.04
CA HIS A 171 14.28 29.62 19.19
C HIS A 171 15.13 28.38 19.51
N ILE A 172 14.54 27.19 19.51
CA ILE A 172 15.27 25.92 19.70
C ILE A 172 16.33 25.74 18.60
N LEU A 173 15.98 25.91 17.33
CA LEU A 173 16.96 25.71 16.25
C LEU A 173 18.11 26.71 16.34
N ASP A 174 17.83 27.97 16.71
CA ASP A 174 18.83 29.02 16.91
C ASP A 174 19.74 28.73 18.10
N GLU A 175 19.18 28.31 19.24
CA GLU A 175 19.93 27.94 20.45
C GLU A 175 20.94 26.82 20.17
N TYR A 176 20.52 25.81 19.40
CA TYR A 176 21.36 24.68 18.98
C TYR A 176 22.24 24.99 17.76
N LYS A 177 22.24 26.24 17.27
CA LYS A 177 23.01 26.71 16.10
C LYS A 177 22.77 25.88 14.84
N ILE A 178 21.56 25.37 14.70
CA ILE A 178 21.13 24.58 13.55
C ILE A 178 20.77 25.53 12.41
N LYS A 179 21.44 25.39 11.26
CA LYS A 179 21.04 26.10 10.04
C LYS A 179 19.87 25.38 9.39
N TYR A 180 18.82 26.11 9.07
CA TYR A 180 17.62 25.58 8.43
C TYR A 180 17.07 26.55 7.40
N ASN A 181 16.39 26.02 6.38
CA ASN A 181 15.49 26.79 5.52
C ASN A 181 14.08 26.75 6.11
N TYR A 182 13.20 27.65 5.68
CA TYR A 182 11.83 27.67 6.17
C TYR A 182 10.81 27.80 5.03
N PHE A 183 9.58 27.41 5.32
CA PHE A 183 8.43 27.71 4.49
C PHE A 183 7.29 28.22 5.35
N ASP A 184 6.76 29.41 5.01
CA ASP A 184 5.59 29.96 5.67
C ASP A 184 4.32 29.32 5.12
N VAL A 185 3.71 28.44 5.92
CA VAL A 185 2.49 27.73 5.53
C VAL A 185 1.26 28.64 5.48
N LEU A 186 1.31 29.85 6.05
CA LEU A 186 0.22 30.82 5.91
C LEU A 186 0.21 31.47 4.52
N SER A 187 1.35 31.46 3.81
CA SER A 187 1.46 32.02 2.45
C SER A 187 0.85 31.14 1.36
N ASP A 188 0.68 29.84 1.63
CA ASP A 188 0.11 28.86 0.69
C ASP A 188 -0.79 27.87 1.43
N GLN A 189 -2.08 28.19 1.47
CA GLN A 189 -3.08 27.40 2.17
C GLN A 189 -3.27 26.00 1.54
N ASN A 190 -3.04 25.84 0.23
CA ASN A 190 -3.11 24.53 -0.42
C ASN A 190 -1.94 23.66 0.02
N LEU A 191 -0.70 24.17 -0.08
CA LEU A 191 0.48 23.46 0.38
C LEU A 191 0.39 23.11 1.87
N ARG A 192 -0.15 24.02 2.68
CA ARG A 192 -0.37 23.81 4.12
C ARG A 192 -1.26 22.63 4.43
N GLU A 193 -2.39 22.48 3.74
CA GLU A 193 -3.31 21.37 3.99
C GLU A 193 -2.76 20.06 3.40
N GLN A 194 -2.18 20.11 2.19
CA GLN A 194 -1.56 18.94 1.56
C GLN A 194 -0.36 18.41 2.34
N LEU A 195 0.47 19.27 2.93
CA LEU A 195 1.63 18.84 3.69
C LEU A 195 1.23 18.10 4.98
N LYS A 196 0.11 18.44 5.63
CA LYS A 196 -0.40 17.65 6.77
C LYS A 196 -0.73 16.22 6.36
N ILE A 197 -1.35 16.07 5.19
CA ILE A 197 -1.71 14.76 4.61
C ILE A 197 -0.44 14.00 4.22
N TYR A 198 0.46 14.63 3.47
CA TYR A 198 1.73 14.04 3.01
C TYR A 198 2.56 13.46 4.17
N SER A 199 2.56 14.16 5.30
CA SER A 199 3.38 13.83 6.47
C SER A 199 2.67 13.00 7.52
N ASN A 200 1.37 12.80 7.37
CA ASN A 200 0.49 12.30 8.43
C ASN A 200 0.66 13.07 9.76
N TRP A 201 0.86 14.40 9.69
CA TRP A 201 1.12 15.27 10.83
C TRP A 201 0.22 16.50 10.81
N ASN A 202 -0.70 16.60 11.78
CA ASN A 202 -1.81 17.56 11.71
C ASN A 202 -1.50 18.97 12.22
N THR A 203 -0.32 19.19 12.82
CA THR A 203 0.04 20.45 13.48
C THR A 203 1.26 21.13 12.84
N TYR A 204 1.45 22.41 13.16
CA TYR A 204 2.63 23.18 12.79
C TYR A 204 3.21 23.84 14.05
N PRO A 205 4.54 23.97 14.14
CA PRO A 205 5.55 23.75 13.09
C PRO A 205 5.87 22.28 12.82
N GLN A 206 6.41 21.98 11.63
CA GLN A 206 6.95 20.65 11.26
C GLN A 206 8.41 20.77 10.83
N LEU A 207 9.30 20.01 11.48
CA LEU A 207 10.73 19.98 11.18
C LEU A 207 11.07 18.75 10.33
N TYR A 208 11.80 18.96 9.25
CA TYR A 208 12.31 17.90 8.39
C TYR A 208 13.83 17.96 8.31
N ILE A 209 14.46 16.78 8.24
CA ILE A 209 15.87 16.62 7.92
C ILE A 209 15.98 15.62 6.78
N ASN A 210 16.65 16.00 5.70
CA ASN A 210 16.83 15.18 4.49
C ASN A 210 15.50 14.70 3.86
N GLY A 211 14.44 15.50 3.98
CA GLY A 211 13.11 15.15 3.50
C GLY A 211 12.35 14.16 4.39
N GLU A 212 12.93 13.71 5.51
CA GLU A 212 12.25 12.91 6.52
C GLU A 212 11.71 13.80 7.65
N LEU A 213 10.47 13.53 8.07
CA LEU A 213 9.84 14.24 9.17
C LEU A 213 10.50 13.86 10.49
N ILE A 214 10.98 14.85 11.22
CA ILE A 214 11.48 14.70 12.60
C ILE A 214 10.34 14.84 13.61
N GLY A 215 9.40 15.73 13.33
CA GLY A 215 8.21 15.97 14.14
C GLY A 215 7.90 17.45 14.33
N GLY A 216 6.96 17.72 15.24
CA GLY A 216 6.59 19.06 15.67
C GLY A 216 7.36 19.57 16.88
N LEU A 217 6.91 20.71 17.44
CA LEU A 217 7.57 21.33 18.61
C LEU A 217 7.59 20.42 19.84
N ASP A 218 6.53 19.66 20.07
CA ASP A 218 6.40 18.68 21.14
C ASP A 218 7.52 17.64 21.08
N ILE A 219 7.75 17.05 19.91
CA ILE A 219 8.83 16.08 19.72
C ILE A 219 10.20 16.75 19.88
N MET A 220 10.38 17.97 19.36
CA MET A 220 11.63 18.73 19.57
C MET A 220 11.93 18.92 21.06
N LYS A 221 10.94 19.32 21.86
CA LYS A 221 11.10 19.49 23.32
C LYS A 221 11.39 18.17 24.02
N GLN A 222 10.65 17.11 23.69
CA GLN A 222 10.88 15.78 24.25
C GLN A 222 12.31 15.29 23.97
N MET A 223 12.81 15.49 22.75
CA MET A 223 14.19 15.14 22.40
C MET A 223 15.23 15.97 23.16
N ILE A 224 14.93 17.22 23.51
CA ILE A 224 15.81 18.07 24.33
C ILE A 224 15.81 17.59 25.78
N GLU A 225 14.64 17.32 26.35
CA GLU A 225 14.49 16.79 27.71
C GLU A 225 15.24 15.47 27.89
N ASN A 226 15.21 14.62 26.87
CA ASN A 226 15.93 13.34 26.86
C ASN A 226 17.42 13.47 26.50
N GLY A 227 17.91 14.66 26.15
CA GLY A 227 19.30 14.87 25.71
C GLY A 227 19.64 14.27 24.33
N GLU A 228 18.64 13.86 23.55
CA GLU A 228 18.78 13.19 22.26
C GLU A 228 18.80 14.16 21.07
N PHE A 229 18.37 15.41 21.27
CA PHE A 229 18.13 16.33 20.18
C PHE A 229 19.37 16.54 19.30
N GLN A 230 20.52 16.86 19.88
CA GLN A 230 21.74 17.14 19.12
C GLN A 230 22.34 15.89 18.46
N SER A 231 22.32 14.74 19.14
CA SER A 231 22.88 13.49 18.62
C SER A 231 22.05 12.95 17.45
N LYS A 232 20.73 12.94 17.58
CA LYS A 232 19.80 12.55 16.52
C LYS A 232 19.89 13.48 15.32
N PHE A 233 20.00 14.79 15.56
CA PHE A 233 20.22 15.77 14.50
C PHE A 233 21.50 15.48 13.71
N GLN A 234 22.64 15.28 14.39
CA GLN A 234 23.90 14.95 13.74
C GLN A 234 23.90 13.59 13.03
N GLN A 235 23.22 12.60 13.60
CA GLN A 235 23.05 11.28 12.98
C GLN A 235 22.28 11.41 11.67
N GLN A 236 21.15 12.11 11.71
CA GLN A 236 20.30 12.30 10.54
C GLN A 236 21.02 13.09 9.44
N LEU A 237 21.84 14.09 9.80
CA LEU A 237 22.67 14.80 8.82
C LEU A 237 23.73 13.89 8.14
N LYS A 238 24.14 12.78 8.76
CA LYS A 238 25.18 11.85 8.25
C LYS A 238 24.63 10.69 7.41
N THR A 239 23.36 10.32 7.54
CA THR A 239 22.77 9.10 6.94
C THR A 239 22.54 9.15 5.43
N ASN A 240 22.68 10.32 4.78
CA ASN A 240 22.21 10.56 3.40
C ASN A 240 22.99 9.89 2.25
N GLY A 241 24.05 9.12 2.51
CA GLY A 241 24.86 8.51 1.44
C GLY A 241 24.74 6.99 1.29
N LYS A 242 24.49 6.25 2.38
CA LYS A 242 24.67 4.79 2.37
C LYS A 242 23.36 4.00 2.50
N ASP A 243 22.42 4.45 3.32
CA ASP A 243 21.19 3.68 3.57
C ASP A 243 20.18 3.76 2.41
N GLN A 244 20.03 4.92 1.74
CA GLN A 244 19.21 5.01 0.53
C GLN A 244 19.80 4.17 -0.63
N ASN A 245 21.13 4.13 -0.76
CA ASN A 245 21.80 3.29 -1.73
C ASN A 245 21.61 1.80 -1.42
N MET A 246 21.64 1.42 -0.14
CA MET A 246 21.44 0.03 0.28
C MET A 246 20.01 -0.45 0.05
N LYS A 247 19.00 0.34 0.40
CA LYS A 247 17.60 0.00 0.13
C LYS A 247 17.35 -0.21 -1.37
N LYS A 248 17.83 0.72 -2.20
CA LYS A 248 17.73 0.60 -3.66
C LYS A 248 18.48 -0.61 -4.21
N TYR A 249 19.64 -0.94 -3.64
CA TYR A 249 20.39 -2.14 -4.00
C TYR A 249 19.62 -3.43 -3.67
N LEU A 250 19.01 -3.52 -2.49
CA LEU A 250 18.17 -4.66 -2.11
C LEU A 250 16.94 -4.80 -3.01
N GLU A 251 16.24 -3.69 -3.30
CA GLU A 251 15.11 -3.69 -4.22
C GLU A 251 15.52 -4.20 -5.61
N ASN A 252 16.65 -3.72 -6.15
CA ASN A 252 17.18 -4.21 -7.42
C ASN A 252 17.54 -5.70 -7.36
N LEU A 253 18.07 -6.18 -6.23
CA LEU A 253 18.47 -7.57 -6.04
C LEU A 253 17.26 -8.51 -5.95
N ILE A 254 16.23 -8.12 -5.21
CA ILE A 254 14.97 -8.88 -5.06
C ILE A 254 14.26 -8.99 -6.42
N ASN A 255 14.26 -7.91 -7.21
CA ASN A 255 13.56 -7.85 -8.49
C ASN A 255 14.36 -8.40 -9.69
N GLN A 256 15.49 -9.10 -9.46
CA GLN A 256 16.26 -9.70 -10.56
C GLN A 256 15.54 -10.86 -11.27
N ALA A 257 14.54 -11.46 -10.64
CA ALA A 257 13.73 -12.51 -11.22
C ALA A 257 12.31 -12.51 -10.61
N PRO A 258 11.28 -12.98 -11.35
CA PRO A 258 9.92 -13.15 -10.82
C PRO A 258 9.86 -14.05 -9.59
N LEU A 259 10.71 -15.08 -9.52
CA LEU A 259 10.90 -15.93 -8.34
C LEU A 259 12.37 -15.84 -7.91
N MET A 260 12.61 -15.14 -6.80
CA MET A 260 13.95 -14.86 -6.28
C MET A 260 14.13 -15.49 -4.90
N LEU A 261 15.15 -16.34 -4.75
CA LEU A 261 15.42 -17.09 -3.51
C LEU A 261 16.73 -16.62 -2.87
N PHE A 262 16.65 -16.16 -1.63
CA PHE A 262 17.83 -15.84 -0.83
C PHE A 262 18.15 -17.04 0.07
N ILE A 263 19.27 -17.71 -0.21
CA ILE A 263 19.61 -19.03 0.34
C ILE A 263 21.06 -19.09 0.80
N LYS A 264 21.43 -20.16 1.52
CA LYS A 264 22.82 -20.44 1.91
C LYS A 264 23.44 -21.42 0.92
N GLY A 265 24.39 -20.95 0.10
CA GLY A 265 24.93 -21.68 -1.05
C GLY A 265 24.15 -21.43 -2.35
N THR A 266 24.20 -22.37 -3.28
CA THR A 266 23.45 -22.30 -4.56
C THR A 266 22.45 -23.47 -4.69
N SER A 267 21.63 -23.46 -5.74
CA SER A 267 20.75 -24.58 -6.10
C SER A 267 21.53 -25.88 -6.37
N GLU A 268 22.73 -25.76 -6.94
CA GLU A 268 23.61 -26.89 -7.28
C GLU A 268 24.48 -27.29 -6.08
N THR A 269 24.86 -26.32 -5.25
CA THR A 269 25.77 -26.50 -4.11
C THR A 269 25.17 -25.94 -2.81
N PRO A 270 24.09 -26.54 -2.28
CA PRO A 270 23.41 -26.05 -1.09
C PRO A 270 24.27 -26.27 0.17
N LYS A 271 24.47 -25.20 0.96
CA LYS A 271 25.32 -25.17 2.16
C LYS A 271 24.55 -25.31 3.48
N CYS A 272 23.24 -25.55 3.41
CA CYS A 272 22.37 -25.69 4.58
C CYS A 272 21.26 -26.71 4.33
N GLY A 273 20.84 -27.45 5.37
CA GLY A 273 19.74 -28.43 5.30
C GLY A 273 18.44 -27.82 4.80
N PHE A 274 18.06 -26.64 5.31
CA PHE A 274 16.87 -25.91 4.84
C PHE A 274 16.95 -25.50 3.37
N THR A 275 18.15 -25.19 2.86
CA THR A 275 18.34 -24.92 1.43
C THR A 275 18.16 -26.20 0.61
N LYS A 276 18.74 -27.34 1.05
CA LYS A 276 18.54 -28.63 0.39
C LYS A 276 17.06 -29.02 0.33
N GLU A 277 16.35 -28.86 1.44
CA GLU A 277 14.92 -29.15 1.52
C GLU A 277 14.08 -28.24 0.60
N LEU A 278 14.40 -26.94 0.56
CA LEU A 278 13.74 -26.00 -0.37
C LEU A 278 13.91 -26.43 -1.82
N ILE A 279 15.14 -26.76 -2.24
CA ILE A 279 15.41 -27.17 -3.63
C ILE A 279 14.68 -28.48 -3.95
N ASN A 280 14.65 -29.44 -3.02
CA ASN A 280 13.90 -30.68 -3.19
C ASN A 280 12.39 -30.42 -3.36
N LEU A 281 11.81 -29.54 -2.54
CA LEU A 281 10.40 -29.15 -2.63
C LEU A 281 10.08 -28.52 -4.00
N LEU A 282 10.91 -27.59 -4.46
CA LEU A 282 10.73 -26.95 -5.77
C LEU A 282 10.86 -27.95 -6.93
N ASN A 283 11.81 -28.90 -6.83
CA ASN A 283 11.98 -29.96 -7.84
C ASN A 283 10.77 -30.90 -7.89
N GLN A 284 10.22 -31.30 -6.74
CA GLN A 284 9.00 -32.11 -6.65
C GLN A 284 7.79 -31.38 -7.25
N ALA A 285 7.69 -30.08 -7.01
CA ALA A 285 6.66 -29.22 -7.58
C ALA A 285 6.91 -28.82 -9.06
N ASN A 286 7.98 -29.32 -9.68
CA ASN A 286 8.42 -29.00 -11.04
C ASN A 286 8.62 -27.49 -11.31
N ILE A 287 9.02 -26.74 -10.28
CA ILE A 287 9.32 -25.30 -10.36
C ILE A 287 10.80 -25.13 -10.67
N LYS A 288 11.11 -24.76 -11.92
CA LYS A 288 12.50 -24.62 -12.41
C LYS A 288 12.92 -23.19 -12.71
N ASN A 289 11.95 -22.28 -12.89
CA ASN A 289 12.21 -20.89 -13.24
C ASN A 289 12.35 -20.03 -11.98
N TYR A 290 13.54 -20.02 -11.39
CA TYR A 290 13.88 -19.14 -10.27
C TYR A 290 15.34 -18.72 -10.36
N LYS A 291 15.67 -17.63 -9.68
CA LYS A 291 17.06 -17.21 -9.45
C LYS A 291 17.39 -17.30 -7.97
N THR A 292 18.66 -17.57 -7.66
CA THR A 292 19.14 -17.64 -6.28
C THR A 292 20.17 -16.56 -6.00
N PHE A 293 20.26 -16.15 -4.74
CA PHE A 293 21.36 -15.34 -4.20
C PHE A 293 21.92 -16.01 -2.94
N ASP A 294 23.23 -16.26 -2.94
CA ASP A 294 23.93 -16.84 -1.79
C ASP A 294 24.20 -15.76 -0.74
N ILE A 295 23.42 -15.74 0.35
CA ILE A 295 23.55 -14.74 1.42
C ILE A 295 24.84 -14.88 2.23
N LEU A 296 25.63 -15.94 1.99
CA LEU A 296 26.95 -16.10 2.62
C LEU A 296 28.04 -15.27 1.92
N GLN A 297 27.78 -14.76 0.71
CA GLN A 297 28.74 -13.94 -0.03
C GLN A 297 28.68 -12.45 0.36
N ASP A 298 27.57 -12.01 0.95
CA ASP A 298 27.35 -10.60 1.32
C ASP A 298 26.64 -10.51 2.68
N GLU A 299 27.44 -10.30 3.74
CA GLU A 299 26.93 -10.20 5.11
C GLU A 299 26.07 -8.94 5.30
N ASN A 300 26.27 -7.89 4.51
CA ASN A 300 25.46 -6.67 4.60
C ASN A 300 24.06 -6.90 4.04
N VAL A 301 23.95 -7.52 2.85
CA VAL A 301 22.67 -7.98 2.30
C VAL A 301 21.99 -8.92 3.29
N ARG A 302 22.74 -9.86 3.87
CA ARG A 302 22.19 -10.83 4.82
C ARG A 302 21.52 -10.17 6.03
N GLN A 303 22.15 -9.15 6.63
CA GLN A 303 21.56 -8.46 7.78
C GLN A 303 20.42 -7.54 7.35
N LYS A 304 20.62 -6.73 6.31
CA LYS A 304 19.63 -5.75 5.85
C LYS A 304 18.37 -6.39 5.26
N LEU A 305 18.46 -7.56 4.64
CA LEU A 305 17.30 -8.26 4.12
C LEU A 305 16.40 -8.81 5.25
N LYS A 306 16.96 -9.18 6.42
CA LYS A 306 16.15 -9.53 7.61
C LYS A 306 15.35 -8.35 8.13
N GLU A 307 15.97 -7.17 8.14
CA GLU A 307 15.28 -5.91 8.50
C GLU A 307 14.19 -5.61 7.46
N TYR A 308 14.52 -5.67 6.18
CA TYR A 308 13.62 -5.39 5.06
C TYR A 308 12.36 -6.27 5.07
N SER A 309 12.53 -7.57 5.29
CA SER A 309 11.42 -8.54 5.28
C SER A 309 10.76 -8.74 6.64
N SER A 310 11.34 -8.16 7.70
CA SER A 310 10.99 -8.47 9.09
C SER A 310 11.05 -9.98 9.41
N TRP A 311 11.95 -10.73 8.77
CA TRP A 311 12.08 -12.19 8.90
C TRP A 311 13.50 -12.61 9.28
N GLN A 312 13.65 -13.40 10.35
CA GLN A 312 14.95 -13.62 10.99
C GLN A 312 15.80 -14.75 10.36
N THR A 313 15.17 -15.64 9.59
CA THR A 313 15.80 -16.88 9.12
C THR A 313 15.93 -16.94 7.59
N TYR A 314 16.70 -17.91 7.10
CA TYR A 314 16.87 -18.22 5.68
C TYR A 314 16.59 -19.71 5.47
N PRO A 315 15.98 -20.11 4.34
CA PRO A 315 15.78 -19.31 3.11
C PRO A 315 14.68 -18.25 3.20
N GLN A 316 14.80 -17.18 2.40
CA GLN A 316 13.73 -16.20 2.18
C GLN A 316 13.33 -16.19 0.70
N ILE A 317 12.02 -16.27 0.44
CA ILE A 317 11.47 -16.42 -0.91
C ILE A 317 10.67 -15.18 -1.28
N TYR A 318 10.92 -14.67 -2.48
CA TYR A 318 10.23 -13.50 -3.03
C TYR A 318 9.60 -13.84 -4.39
N VAL A 319 8.37 -13.37 -4.58
CA VAL A 319 7.65 -13.43 -5.86
C VAL A 319 7.31 -12.01 -6.30
N ASN A 320 7.78 -11.60 -7.47
CA ASN A 320 7.55 -10.27 -8.05
C ASN A 320 7.82 -9.12 -7.06
N GLY A 321 8.95 -9.19 -6.35
CA GLY A 321 9.32 -8.18 -5.36
C GLY A 321 8.70 -8.36 -3.97
N GLN A 322 7.70 -9.22 -3.82
CA GLN A 322 6.97 -9.43 -2.57
C GLN A 322 7.55 -10.60 -1.78
N PHE A 323 7.74 -10.42 -0.49
CA PHE A 323 8.18 -11.48 0.41
C PHE A 323 7.05 -12.50 0.62
N ILE A 324 7.33 -13.78 0.39
CA ILE A 324 6.37 -14.88 0.56
C ILE A 324 6.54 -15.59 1.89
N GLY A 325 7.79 -15.80 2.33
CA GLY A 325 8.07 -16.53 3.55
C GLY A 325 9.36 -17.32 3.51
N GLY A 326 9.52 -18.19 4.52
CA GLY A 326 10.56 -19.20 4.61
C GLY A 326 10.12 -20.58 4.12
N LEU A 327 10.97 -21.59 4.34
CA LEU A 327 10.68 -22.98 3.94
C LEU A 327 9.43 -23.55 4.62
N ASP A 328 9.21 -23.20 5.89
CA ASP A 328 8.05 -23.59 6.69
C ASP A 328 6.74 -23.19 6.03
N ILE A 329 6.64 -21.93 5.59
CA ILE A 329 5.48 -21.41 4.87
C ILE A 329 5.28 -22.16 3.54
N LEU A 330 6.36 -22.41 2.79
CA LEU A 330 6.28 -23.13 1.53
C LEU A 330 5.86 -24.60 1.70
N LYS A 331 6.29 -25.27 2.77
CA LYS A 331 5.83 -26.63 3.09
C LYS A 331 4.34 -26.66 3.38
N GLN A 332 3.85 -25.70 4.17
CA GLN A 332 2.42 -25.54 4.43
C GLN A 332 1.64 -25.32 3.13
N MET A 333 2.09 -24.42 2.26
CA MET A 333 1.47 -24.19 0.94
C MET A 333 1.47 -25.44 0.05
N ASN A 334 2.46 -26.33 0.20
CA ASN A 334 2.50 -27.59 -0.54
C ASN A 334 1.46 -28.59 -0.04
N GLU A 335 1.30 -28.69 1.28
CA GLU A 335 0.26 -29.51 1.90
C GLU A 335 -1.15 -29.01 1.55
N GLU A 336 -1.32 -27.69 1.45
CA GLU A 336 -2.55 -27.03 1.03
C GLU A 336 -2.78 -27.03 -0.50
N GLY A 337 -1.79 -27.48 -1.29
CA GLY A 337 -1.87 -27.50 -2.76
C GLY A 337 -1.77 -26.13 -3.45
N THR A 338 -1.43 -25.06 -2.72
CA THR A 338 -1.35 -23.67 -3.22
C THR A 338 0.06 -23.24 -3.65
N LEU A 339 1.08 -24.07 -3.38
CA LEU A 339 2.50 -23.75 -3.61
C LEU A 339 2.80 -23.32 -5.05
N VAL A 340 2.42 -24.14 -6.03
CA VAL A 340 2.78 -23.90 -7.45
C VAL A 340 2.15 -22.60 -7.95
N GLN A 341 0.88 -22.35 -7.62
CA GLN A 341 0.17 -21.14 -7.99
C GLN A 341 0.85 -19.90 -7.39
N THR A 342 1.19 -19.96 -6.10
CA THR A 342 1.84 -18.86 -5.38
C THR A 342 3.21 -18.52 -5.96
N LEU A 343 4.02 -19.53 -6.30
CA LEU A 343 5.42 -19.32 -6.72
C LEU A 343 5.61 -19.07 -8.21
N THR A 344 4.70 -19.54 -9.08
CA THR A 344 4.86 -19.41 -10.54
C THR A 344 4.01 -18.30 -11.15
N GLY A 345 3.07 -17.73 -10.41
CA GLY A 345 2.23 -16.63 -10.90
C GLY A 345 1.27 -17.00 -12.04
N ASN A 346 1.11 -18.29 -12.37
CA ASN A 346 0.17 -18.74 -13.38
C ASN A 346 -1.29 -18.64 -12.88
N GLN A 347 -1.92 -17.50 -13.15
CA GLN A 347 -3.04 -17.54 -14.08
C GLN A 347 -2.47 -17.40 -15.49
N GLY A 348 -3.01 -18.16 -16.45
CA GLY A 348 -2.43 -18.37 -17.78
C GLY A 348 -1.93 -17.11 -18.49
N VAL A 349 -0.65 -17.10 -18.82
CA VAL A 349 -0.13 -16.30 -19.93
C VAL A 349 -0.49 -17.05 -21.22
N ALA A 350 -1.49 -16.56 -21.95
CA ALA A 350 -1.57 -16.85 -23.38
C ALA A 350 -0.48 -16.03 -24.08
N VAL A 351 0.31 -16.71 -24.91
CA VAL A 351 1.30 -16.12 -25.83
C VAL A 351 0.63 -15.18 -26.82
#